data_AF-A0A7Y8GNE7-F1
#
_entry.id   AF-A0A7Y8GNE7-F1
#
_cell.length_a   1.000
_cell.length_b   1.000
_cell.length_c   1.000
_cell.angle_alpha   90.00
_cell.angle_beta   90.00
_cell.angle_gamma   90.00
#
_symmetry.space_group_name_H-M   'P 1'
#
loop_
_entity.id
_entity.type
_entity.pdbx_description
1 polymer ?
#
loop_
_entity_poly.entity_id
_entity_poly.type
_entity_poly.pdbx_seq_one_letter_code
_entity_poly.pdbx_strand_id
1 'polypeptide(L)'
;MKTPNMPRTGNGSTNVRGFTLVELMVVVAIISILAAIALPQWSNYTERARTTAMLAELSGGKAGVETLLMEGHSAATITPADVGLQGATELCPTVIVAFVEMFGERMVKLQCDGLDHRSVQLWRSSTTGWSCNAVSRTSTAWAPANCYPQVIIHP
;
A
#
# COMPACT_ATOMS: atom_id res chain seq x y z
N MET A 1 38.72 -34.22 -55.18
CA MET A 1 39.21 -33.30 -54.12
C MET A 1 38.45 -33.59 -52.84
N LYS A 2 39.11 -34.17 -51.83
CA LYS A 2 38.53 -34.57 -50.54
C LYS A 2 39.30 -33.79 -49.46
N THR A 3 38.63 -32.96 -48.68
CA THR A 3 39.28 -32.21 -47.58
C THR A 3 39.57 -33.15 -46.40
N PRO A 4 40.68 -32.94 -45.68
CA PRO A 4 40.99 -33.72 -44.49
C PRO A 4 40.20 -33.19 -43.29
N ASN A 5 39.63 -34.11 -42.51
CA ASN A 5 38.90 -33.82 -41.28
C ASN A 5 39.91 -33.70 -40.11
N MET A 6 39.88 -32.62 -39.35
CA MET A 6 40.69 -32.47 -38.13
C MET A 6 39.98 -33.12 -36.94
N PRO A 7 40.68 -33.84 -36.06
CA PRO A 7 40.11 -34.29 -34.80
C PRO A 7 40.02 -33.11 -33.82
N ARG A 8 38.80 -32.80 -33.33
CA ARG A 8 38.63 -31.92 -32.14
C ARG A 8 39.08 -32.69 -30.90
N THR A 9 40.33 -32.52 -30.50
CA THR A 9 40.77 -32.84 -29.13
C THR A 9 40.38 -31.68 -28.21
N GLY A 10 39.36 -31.92 -27.39
CA GLY A 10 38.91 -31.02 -26.35
C GLY A 10 38.27 -31.81 -25.23
N ASN A 11 39.07 -32.67 -24.58
CA ASN A 11 38.68 -33.34 -23.33
C ASN A 11 38.74 -32.32 -22.18
N GLY A 12 37.69 -31.53 -22.04
CA GLY A 12 37.43 -30.75 -20.83
C GLY A 12 36.41 -31.48 -19.99
N SER A 13 36.84 -32.48 -19.20
CA SER A 13 35.99 -33.13 -18.22
C SER A 13 35.72 -32.15 -17.06
N THR A 14 34.81 -31.20 -17.26
CA THR A 14 34.25 -30.42 -16.15
C THR A 14 33.48 -31.40 -15.27
N ASN A 15 34.05 -31.73 -14.12
CA ASN A 15 33.45 -32.60 -13.12
C ASN A 15 32.20 -31.90 -12.57
N VAL A 16 31.04 -32.14 -13.19
CA VAL A 16 29.76 -31.65 -12.70
C VAL A 16 29.41 -32.48 -11.47
N ARG A 17 29.79 -31.97 -10.30
CA ARG A 17 29.34 -32.51 -9.02
C ARG A 17 27.85 -32.24 -8.89
N GLY A 18 27.03 -33.27 -9.06
CA GLY A 18 25.58 -33.18 -8.90
C GLY A 18 25.19 -33.03 -7.43
N PHE A 19 24.18 -32.20 -7.18
CA PHE A 19 23.55 -32.05 -5.86
C PHE A 19 22.80 -33.34 -5.49
N THR A 20 22.91 -33.81 -4.25
CA THR A 20 22.24 -35.06 -3.86
C THR A 20 20.74 -34.84 -3.61
N LEU A 21 19.90 -35.81 -3.96
CA LEU A 21 18.45 -35.75 -3.68
C LEU A 21 18.15 -35.63 -2.18
N VAL A 22 19.03 -36.18 -1.33
CA VAL A 22 18.90 -36.09 0.12
C VAL A 22 19.24 -34.69 0.65
N GLU A 23 20.28 -34.02 0.11
CA GLU A 23 20.54 -32.62 0.44
C GLU A 23 19.34 -31.74 0.08
N LEU A 24 18.71 -32.00 -1.07
CA LEU A 24 17.58 -31.22 -1.51
C LEU A 24 16.35 -31.43 -0.63
N MET A 25 16.08 -32.66 -0.19
CA MET A 25 14.98 -32.94 0.74
C MET A 25 15.14 -32.22 2.08
N VAL A 26 16.35 -32.20 2.65
CA VAL A 26 16.60 -31.51 3.92
C VAL A 26 16.46 -30.00 3.76
N VAL A 27 16.96 -29.44 2.65
CA VAL A 27 16.84 -28.01 2.37
C VAL A 27 15.38 -27.59 2.24
N VAL A 28 14.56 -28.35 1.51
CA VAL A 28 13.12 -28.05 1.38
C VAL A 28 12.40 -28.17 2.72
N ALA A 29 12.78 -29.14 3.57
CA ALA A 29 12.21 -29.30 4.90
C ALA A 29 12.53 -28.10 5.82
N ILE A 30 13.71 -27.50 5.73
CA ILE A 30 14.06 -26.31 6.52
C ILE A 30 13.35 -25.07 5.97
N ILE A 31 13.33 -24.88 4.64
CA ILE A 31 12.65 -23.74 4.00
C ILE A 31 11.15 -23.74 4.32
N SER A 32 10.49 -24.90 4.37
CA SER A 32 9.07 -24.97 4.67
C SER A 32 8.73 -24.52 6.09
N ILE A 33 9.58 -24.84 7.08
CA ILE A 33 9.43 -24.38 8.47
C ILE A 33 9.64 -22.86 8.55
N LEU A 34 10.69 -22.32 7.92
CA LEU A 34 10.96 -20.89 7.93
C LEU A 34 9.86 -20.08 7.23
N ALA A 35 9.37 -20.57 6.09
CA ALA A 35 8.31 -19.92 5.33
C ALA A 35 6.99 -19.82 6.11
N ALA A 36 6.64 -20.85 6.90
CA ALA A 36 5.44 -20.85 7.72
C ALA A 36 5.38 -19.69 8.72
N ILE A 37 6.54 -19.25 9.23
CA ILE A 37 6.64 -18.12 10.18
C ILE A 37 6.78 -16.79 9.44
N ALA A 38 7.57 -16.75 8.36
CA ALA A 38 7.89 -15.51 7.66
C ALA A 38 6.73 -14.94 6.84
N LEU A 39 5.94 -15.79 6.17
CA LEU A 39 4.84 -15.36 5.29
C LEU A 39 3.77 -14.51 6.00
N PRO A 40 3.21 -14.89 7.16
CA PRO A 40 2.19 -14.08 7.82
C PRO A 40 2.74 -12.74 8.35
N GLN A 41 4.05 -12.63 8.62
CA GLN A 41 4.66 -11.38 9.07
C GLN A 41 4.95 -10.41 7.90
N TRP A 42 5.33 -10.94 6.73
CA TRP A 42 5.64 -10.13 5.56
C TRP A 42 4.44 -9.35 5.04
N SER A 43 3.25 -9.95 5.02
CA SER A 43 2.03 -9.32 4.49
C SER A 43 1.72 -7.99 5.17
N ASN A 44 1.80 -7.93 6.50
CA ASN A 44 1.53 -6.69 7.25
C ASN A 44 2.53 -5.57 6.90
N TYR A 45 3.79 -5.92 6.60
CA TYR A 45 4.81 -4.94 6.24
C TYR A 45 4.52 -4.32 4.87
N THR A 46 4.19 -5.13 3.87
CA THR A 46 3.85 -4.64 2.52
C THR A 46 2.57 -3.82 2.55
N GLU A 47 1.58 -4.21 3.35
CA GLU A 47 0.34 -3.45 3.49
C GLU A 47 0.55 -2.10 4.18
N ARG A 48 1.42 -2.06 5.19
CA ARG A 48 1.79 -0.81 5.83
C ARG A 48 2.52 0.13 4.86
N ALA A 49 3.44 -0.40 4.05
CA ALA A 49 4.12 0.38 3.01
C ALA A 49 3.11 0.93 1.98
N ARG A 50 2.16 0.11 1.53
CA ARG A 50 1.10 0.53 0.62
C ARG A 50 0.24 1.65 1.20
N THR A 51 -0.18 1.50 2.45
CA THR A 51 -1.05 2.50 3.12
C THR A 51 -0.32 3.78 3.48
N THR A 52 0.99 3.73 3.73
CA THR A 52 1.83 4.94 3.80
C THR A 52 1.93 5.66 2.46
N ALA A 53 1.93 4.93 1.34
CA ALA A 53 1.91 5.53 0.01
C ALA A 53 0.55 6.17 -0.30
N MET A 54 -0.56 5.49 0.06
CA MET A 54 -1.91 6.07 -0.01
C MET A 54 -2.01 7.38 0.79
N LEU A 55 -1.44 7.42 2.00
CA LEU A 55 -1.39 8.62 2.81
C LEU A 55 -0.58 9.75 2.13
N ALA A 56 0.54 9.40 1.51
CA ALA A 56 1.37 10.36 0.79
C ALA A 56 0.62 10.96 -0.41
N GLU A 57 -0.09 10.14 -1.19
CA GLU A 57 -0.96 10.61 -2.29
C GLU A 57 -2.03 11.57 -1.77
N LEU A 58 -2.79 11.19 -0.73
CA LEU A 58 -3.81 12.06 -0.14
C LEU A 58 -3.23 13.36 0.43
N SER A 59 -2.00 13.32 0.97
CA SER A 59 -1.36 14.50 1.55
C SER A 59 -1.09 15.60 0.51
N GLY A 60 -1.00 15.25 -0.77
CA GLY A 60 -0.91 16.21 -1.87
C GLY A 60 -2.14 17.13 -1.97
N GLY A 61 -3.31 16.65 -1.53
CA GLY A 61 -4.56 17.41 -1.55
C GLY A 61 -4.69 18.44 -0.43
N LYS A 62 -3.80 18.45 0.57
CA LYS A 62 -3.92 19.34 1.73
C LYS A 62 -3.93 20.83 1.34
N ALA A 63 -3.03 21.24 0.44
CA ALA A 63 -2.96 22.63 -0.01
C ALA A 63 -4.22 23.06 -0.79
N GLY A 64 -4.77 22.16 -1.61
CA GLY A 64 -6.05 22.37 -2.30
C GLY A 64 -7.20 22.55 -1.30
N VAL A 65 -7.24 21.73 -0.26
CA VAL A 65 -8.23 21.88 0.83
C VAL A 65 -8.11 23.23 1.54
N GLU A 66 -6.90 23.68 1.90
CA GLU A 66 -6.74 24.99 2.53
C GLU A 66 -7.23 26.12 1.59
N THR A 67 -6.96 26.01 0.29
CA THR A 67 -7.42 26.98 -0.70
C THR A 67 -8.95 27.02 -0.76
N LEU A 68 -9.62 25.86 -0.85
CA LEU A 68 -11.09 25.78 -0.83
C LEU A 68 -11.69 26.38 0.45
N LEU A 69 -11.05 26.16 1.60
CA LEU A 69 -11.49 26.74 2.87
C LEU A 69 -11.34 28.26 2.89
N MET A 70 -10.23 28.79 2.36
CA MET A 70 -9.98 30.24 2.27
C MET A 70 -10.95 30.94 1.30
N GLU A 71 -11.33 30.28 0.21
CA GLU A 71 -12.31 30.77 -0.75
C GLU A 71 -13.76 30.72 -0.24
N GLY A 72 -13.99 30.08 0.92
CA GLY A 72 -15.33 29.91 1.48
C GLY A 72 -16.20 28.97 0.64
N HIS A 73 -15.59 28.03 -0.06
CA HIS A 73 -16.29 27.11 -0.96
C HIS A 73 -17.42 26.38 -0.20
N SER A 74 -18.66 26.47 -0.69
CA SER A 74 -19.86 25.95 -0.01
C SER A 74 -20.61 24.90 -0.82
N ALA A 75 -20.04 24.46 -1.94
CA ALA A 75 -20.64 23.45 -2.80
C ALA A 75 -20.92 22.16 -2.02
N ALA A 76 -22.14 21.62 -2.21
CA ALA A 76 -22.57 20.36 -1.62
C ALA A 76 -21.80 19.15 -2.17
N THR A 77 -21.13 19.32 -3.32
CA THR A 77 -20.31 18.30 -3.96
C THR A 77 -18.94 18.88 -4.25
N ILE A 78 -17.91 18.27 -3.65
CA ILE A 78 -16.50 18.51 -3.98
C ILE A 78 -15.99 17.24 -4.64
N THR A 79 -15.11 17.40 -5.61
CA THR A 79 -14.43 16.30 -6.29
C THR A 79 -12.95 16.27 -5.90
N PRO A 80 -12.27 15.13 -6.09
CA PRO A 80 -10.82 15.05 -5.91
C PRO A 80 -10.05 16.09 -6.74
N ALA A 81 -10.54 16.44 -7.93
CA ALA A 81 -9.90 17.43 -8.80
C ALA A 81 -9.88 18.84 -8.19
N ASP A 82 -10.90 19.21 -7.41
CA ASP A 82 -11.00 20.53 -6.78
C ASP A 82 -9.90 20.77 -5.72
N VAL A 83 -9.32 19.69 -5.19
CA VAL A 83 -8.19 19.75 -4.26
C VAL A 83 -6.86 19.34 -4.91
N GLY A 84 -6.82 19.18 -6.23
CA GLY A 84 -5.62 18.78 -6.98
C GLY A 84 -5.28 17.29 -6.86
N LEU A 85 -6.24 16.43 -6.49
CA LEU A 85 -6.08 14.98 -6.45
C LEU A 85 -6.67 14.31 -7.69
N GLN A 86 -6.13 13.13 -8.03
CA GLN A 86 -6.76 12.24 -8.99
C GLN A 86 -7.91 11.50 -8.32
N GLY A 87 -9.00 11.26 -9.06
CA GLY A 87 -10.17 10.55 -8.53
C GLY A 87 -9.93 9.05 -8.31
N ALA A 88 -8.95 8.48 -9.02
CA ALA A 88 -8.53 7.09 -8.90
C ALA A 88 -7.05 6.94 -9.28
N THR A 89 -6.32 6.11 -8.53
CA THR A 89 -4.95 5.65 -8.80
C THR A 89 -4.86 4.14 -8.52
N GLU A 90 -3.71 3.49 -8.81
CA GLU A 90 -3.50 2.08 -8.44
C GLU A 90 -3.48 1.86 -6.92
N LEU A 91 -3.05 2.88 -6.17
CA LEU A 91 -3.02 2.87 -4.70
C LEU A 91 -4.39 3.21 -4.13
N CYS A 92 -5.09 4.16 -4.76
CA CYS A 92 -6.38 4.69 -4.36
C CYS A 92 -7.41 4.53 -5.47
N PRO A 93 -8.01 3.34 -5.68
CA PRO A 93 -9.07 3.13 -6.67
C PRO A 93 -10.24 4.11 -6.54
N THR A 94 -10.52 4.56 -5.31
CA THR A 94 -11.53 5.58 -5.05
C THR A 94 -10.95 6.64 -4.11
N VAL A 95 -10.96 7.89 -4.57
CA VAL A 95 -10.69 9.06 -3.74
C VAL A 95 -11.99 9.82 -3.50
N ILE A 96 -12.29 10.12 -2.24
CA ILE A 96 -13.48 10.85 -1.83
C ILE A 96 -13.04 12.13 -1.11
N VAL A 97 -13.64 13.24 -1.51
CA VAL A 97 -13.49 14.53 -0.85
C VAL A 97 -14.87 14.99 -0.43
N ALA A 98 -15.04 15.35 0.84
CA ALA A 98 -16.34 15.76 1.35
C ALA A 98 -16.21 16.81 2.45
N PHE A 99 -17.14 17.76 2.47
CA PHE A 99 -17.44 18.51 3.69
C PHE A 99 -18.27 17.63 4.61
N VAL A 100 -17.92 17.62 5.89
CA VAL A 100 -18.64 16.89 6.92
C VAL A 100 -18.87 17.83 8.09
N GLU A 101 -20.12 17.98 8.50
CA GLU A 101 -20.48 18.74 9.69
C GLU A 101 -20.57 17.80 10.88
N MET A 102 -19.65 17.95 11.83
CA MET A 102 -19.59 17.13 13.04
C MET A 102 -19.18 17.99 14.22
N PHE A 103 -19.74 17.72 15.39
CA PHE A 103 -19.41 18.42 16.64
C PHE A 103 -19.51 19.96 16.55
N GLY A 104 -20.41 20.49 15.71
CA GLY A 104 -20.57 21.93 15.48
C GLY A 104 -19.46 22.56 14.64
N GLU A 105 -18.61 21.76 14.00
CA GLU A 105 -17.53 22.19 13.14
C GLU A 105 -17.70 21.63 11.73
N ARG A 106 -17.38 22.44 10.71
CA ARG A 106 -17.36 22.00 9.32
C ARG A 106 -15.94 21.52 8.97
N MET A 107 -15.78 20.21 8.94
CA MET A 107 -14.52 19.54 8.62
C MET A 107 -14.44 19.18 7.14
N VAL A 108 -13.23 19.04 6.62
CA VAL A 108 -12.99 18.46 5.28
C VAL A 108 -12.36 17.09 5.43
N LYS A 109 -12.96 16.11 4.77
CA LYS A 109 -12.47 14.74 4.72
C LYS A 109 -11.86 14.46 3.35
N LEU A 110 -10.62 14.00 3.34
CA LEU A 110 -9.98 13.33 2.21
C LEU A 110 -9.90 11.85 2.54
N GLN A 111 -10.46 10.98 1.70
CA GLN A 111 -10.42 9.53 1.90
C GLN A 111 -9.89 8.86 0.65
N CYS A 112 -9.02 7.88 0.85
CA CYS A 112 -8.57 6.94 -0.15
C CYS A 112 -9.00 5.54 0.30
N ASP A 113 -9.85 4.90 -0.49
CA ASP A 113 -10.26 3.52 -0.28
C ASP A 113 -9.35 2.58 -1.07
N GLY A 114 -8.69 1.68 -0.36
CA GLY A 114 -7.95 0.57 -0.93
C GLY A 114 -8.86 -0.64 -1.22
N LEU A 115 -8.31 -1.64 -1.91
CA LEU A 115 -9.06 -2.80 -2.42
C LEU A 115 -9.60 -3.75 -1.33
N ASP A 116 -9.08 -3.68 -0.11
CA ASP A 116 -9.37 -4.67 0.96
C ASP A 116 -10.24 -4.11 2.09
N HIS A 117 -11.17 -3.21 1.77
CA HIS A 117 -11.97 -2.47 2.76
C HIS A 117 -11.12 -1.72 3.81
N ARG A 118 -9.89 -1.39 3.44
CA ARG A 118 -8.97 -0.56 4.20
C ARG A 118 -9.02 0.84 3.60
N SER A 119 -9.18 1.85 4.43
CA SER A 119 -9.17 3.24 3.98
C SER A 119 -8.28 4.11 4.84
N VAL A 120 -7.61 5.05 4.20
CA VAL A 120 -6.84 6.10 4.86
C VAL A 120 -7.63 7.38 4.72
N GLN A 121 -7.82 8.10 5.83
CA GLN A 121 -8.59 9.33 5.84
C GLN A 121 -7.79 10.46 6.49
N LEU A 122 -7.69 11.59 5.82
CA LEU A 122 -7.23 12.84 6.40
C LEU A 122 -8.42 13.73 6.70
N TRP A 123 -8.49 14.22 7.93
CA TRP A 123 -9.51 15.14 8.37
C TRP A 123 -8.87 16.48 8.67
N ARG A 124 -9.41 17.53 8.06
CA ARG A 124 -9.06 18.90 8.35
C ARG A 124 -10.12 19.50 9.25
N SER A 125 -9.73 19.76 10.49
CA SER A 125 -10.50 20.50 11.48
C SER A 125 -9.94 21.90 11.64
N SER A 126 -10.79 22.93 11.66
CA SER A 126 -10.42 24.34 11.90
C SER A 126 -9.78 24.56 13.27
N THR A 127 -10.15 23.74 14.27
CA THR A 127 -9.67 23.86 15.65
C THR A 127 -8.43 23.03 15.93
N THR A 128 -8.41 21.76 15.50
CA THR A 128 -7.35 20.80 15.84
C THR A 128 -6.34 20.57 14.72
N GLY A 129 -6.60 21.13 13.53
CA GLY A 129 -5.74 20.98 12.37
C GLY A 129 -5.97 19.65 11.64
N TRP A 130 -4.91 19.07 11.10
CA TRP A 130 -4.98 17.82 10.34
C TRP A 130 -4.84 16.60 11.24
N SER A 131 -5.76 15.65 11.11
CA SER A 131 -5.66 14.33 11.72
C SER A 131 -5.73 13.23 10.66
N CYS A 132 -5.11 12.08 10.94
CA CYS A 132 -5.11 10.92 10.03
C CYS A 132 -5.75 9.70 10.69
N ASN A 133 -6.68 9.06 9.99
CA ASN A 133 -7.27 7.77 10.33
C ASN A 133 -6.76 6.68 9.41
N ALA A 134 -6.60 5.48 9.96
CA ALA A 134 -6.50 4.25 9.19
C ALA A 134 -7.66 3.33 9.60
N VAL A 135 -8.61 3.11 8.69
CA VAL A 135 -9.87 2.40 8.95
C VAL A 135 -9.87 1.05 8.26
N SER A 136 -10.26 -0.02 8.96
CA SER A 136 -10.56 -1.32 8.35
C SER A 136 -11.70 -2.05 9.07
N ARG A 137 -12.04 -3.23 8.55
CA ARG A 137 -13.02 -4.15 9.17
C ARG A 137 -12.40 -5.30 9.96
N THR A 138 -11.10 -5.57 9.80
CA THR A 138 -10.51 -6.85 10.25
C THR A 138 -9.31 -6.70 11.18
N SER A 139 -8.43 -5.72 10.98
CA SER A 139 -7.23 -5.57 11.82
C SER A 139 -6.63 -4.17 11.75
N THR A 140 -5.83 -3.78 12.73
CA THR A 140 -5.15 -2.47 12.75
C THR A 140 -3.64 -2.56 12.48
N ALA A 141 -3.11 -3.78 12.33
CA ALA A 141 -1.66 -4.03 12.24
C ALA A 141 -0.99 -3.40 11.01
N TRP A 142 -1.78 -3.09 9.97
CA TRP A 142 -1.32 -2.44 8.74
C TRP A 142 -1.25 -0.92 8.84
N ALA A 143 -1.79 -0.30 9.90
CA ALA A 143 -1.93 1.15 9.97
C ALA A 143 -0.56 1.89 9.98
N PRO A 144 -0.44 3.03 9.26
CA PRO A 144 0.72 3.93 9.37
C PRO A 144 0.93 4.44 10.80
N ALA A 145 2.19 4.68 11.19
CA ALA A 145 2.53 5.13 12.55
C ALA A 145 1.85 6.45 12.97
N ASN A 146 1.61 7.34 12.00
CA ASN A 146 1.07 8.69 12.19
C ASN A 146 -0.44 8.77 11.96
N CYS A 147 -1.12 7.63 11.82
CA CYS A 147 -2.56 7.56 11.67
C CYS A 147 -3.15 6.79 12.84
N TYR A 148 -4.23 7.31 13.40
CA TYR A 148 -4.94 6.59 14.44
C TYR A 148 -5.68 5.40 13.82
N PRO A 149 -5.47 4.18 14.32
CA PRO A 149 -6.12 3.00 13.78
C PRO A 149 -7.58 2.91 14.26
N GLN A 150 -8.47 2.46 13.38
CA GLN A 150 -9.90 2.27 13.63
C GLN A 150 -10.35 0.93 13.04
N VAL A 151 -11.07 0.13 13.84
CA VAL A 151 -11.81 -1.02 13.32
C VAL A 151 -13.30 -0.69 13.39
N ILE A 152 -13.94 -0.58 12.22
CA ILE A 152 -15.38 -0.37 12.15
C ILE A 152 -16.03 -1.75 12.02
N ILE A 153 -16.69 -2.18 13.09
CA ILE A 153 -17.55 -3.36 13.10
C ILE A 153 -18.91 -2.89 12.59
N HIS A 154 -19.23 -3.13 11.31
CA HIS A 154 -20.63 -3.08 10.90
C HIS A 154 -21.36 -4.29 11.49
N PRO A 155 -22.59 -4.14 12.02
CA PRO A 155 -23.42 -5.28 12.44
C PRO A 155 -23.79 -6.19 11.26
#